data_AF-A0A392PA22-F1
#
_entry.id   AF-A0A392PA22-F1
#
_cell.length_a   1.000
_cell.length_b   1.000
_cell.length_c   1.000
_cell.angle_alpha   90.00
_cell.angle_beta   90.00
_cell.angle_gamma   90.00
#
_symmetry.space_group_name_H-M   'P 1'
#
loop_
_entity.id
_entity.type
_entity.pdbx_description
1 polymer ?
#
loop_
_entity_poly.entity_id
_entity_poly.type
_entity_poly.pdbx_seq_one_letter_code
_entity_poly.pdbx_strand_id
1 'polypeptide(L)'
;GLYLIEVDRVLRPGGYWILSGPPIRWKKYWRGWERTEEDLKQEQDSIEDVAKRICWKKVVEKDDLSIWQKPKNHLECVQTKQVFKTPHICQSDNPDMAW
;
A
#
# COMPACT_ATOMS: atom_id res chain seq x y z
N GLY A 1 3.73 7.12 -2.48
CA GLY A 1 3.70 5.88 -3.29
C GLY A 1 5.01 5.10 -3.25
N LEU A 2 6.17 5.74 -3.47
CA LEU A 2 7.50 5.10 -3.55
C LEU A 2 7.78 4.07 -2.44
N TYR A 3 7.47 4.42 -1.18
CA TYR A 3 7.79 3.56 -0.04
C TYR A 3 7.06 2.22 -0.01
N LEU A 4 5.81 2.12 -0.47
CA LEU A 4 5.05 0.86 -0.37
C LEU A 4 5.51 -0.18 -1.40
N ILE A 5 6.04 0.28 -2.54
CA ILE A 5 6.63 -0.58 -3.57
C ILE A 5 7.95 -1.19 -3.06
N GLU A 6 8.77 -0.42 -2.36
CA GLU A 6 9.98 -0.95 -1.72
C GLU A 6 9.65 -1.98 -0.64
N VAL A 7 8.59 -1.75 0.14
CA VAL A 7 8.10 -2.77 1.09
C VAL A 7 7.65 -4.04 0.36
N ASP A 8 6.96 -3.92 -0.79
CA ASP A 8 6.58 -5.09 -1.59
C ASP A 8 7.78 -5.89 -2.10
N ARG A 9 8.88 -5.23 -2.45
CA ARG A 9 10.10 -5.91 -2.88
C ARG A 9 10.70 -6.80 -1.77
N VAL A 10 10.64 -6.35 -0.51
CA VAL A 10 11.24 -7.07 0.63
C VAL A 10 10.26 -8.08 1.27
N LEU A 11 8.95 -7.79 1.24
CA LEU A 11 7.94 -8.62 1.88
C LEU A 11 7.76 -9.95 1.13
N ARG A 12 7.92 -11.08 1.84
CA ARG A 12 7.72 -12.43 1.26
C ARG A 12 6.24 -12.71 0.96
N PRO A 13 5.91 -13.57 -0.01
CA PRO A 13 4.54 -13.98 -0.31
C PRO A 13 3.79 -14.46 0.94
N GLY A 14 2.54 -14.03 1.11
CA GLY A 14 1.72 -14.32 2.29
C GLY A 14 2.06 -13.51 3.55
N GLY A 15 3.13 -12.71 3.51
CA GLY A 15 3.53 -11.81 4.59
C GLY A 15 2.54 -10.67 4.83
N TYR A 16 2.69 -10.02 5.98
CA TYR A 16 1.80 -8.94 6.43
C TYR A 16 2.55 -7.61 6.55
N TRP A 17 1.90 -6.54 6.13
CA TRP A 17 2.31 -5.17 6.40
C TRP A 17 1.28 -4.52 7.32
N ILE A 18 1.76 -3.87 8.38
CA ILE A 18 0.94 -3.22 9.40
C ILE A 18 1.26 -1.74 9.38
N LEU A 19 0.22 -0.90 9.23
CA LEU A 19 0.31 0.55 9.40
C LEU A 19 -0.44 0.94 10.66
N SER A 20 0.22 1.73 11.51
CA SER A 20 -0.32 2.24 12.77
C SER A 20 -0.26 3.76 12.80
N GLY A 21 -1.34 4.42 13.22
CA GLY A 21 -1.41 5.88 13.30
C GLY A 21 -1.91 6.54 12.01
N PRO A 22 -1.68 7.85 11.79
CA PRO A 22 -2.20 8.54 10.61
C PRO A 22 -1.76 7.85 9.31
N PRO A 23 -2.66 7.70 8.32
CA PRO A 23 -4.02 8.21 8.32
C PRO A 23 -5.06 7.26 8.97
N ILE A 24 -4.70 6.07 9.46
CA ILE A 24 -5.68 5.11 9.99
C ILE A 24 -6.46 5.69 11.17
N ARG A 25 -7.80 5.61 11.13
CA ARG A 25 -8.71 6.20 12.13
C ARG A 25 -8.69 7.74 12.19
N TRP A 26 -8.32 8.41 11.10
CA TRP A 26 -8.34 9.87 10.97
C TRP A 26 -9.67 10.52 11.37
N LYS A 27 -10.81 9.87 11.09
CA LYS A 27 -12.15 10.35 11.48
C LYS A 27 -12.28 10.66 12.98
N LYS A 28 -11.47 10.01 13.83
CA LYS A 28 -11.47 10.21 15.29
C LYS A 28 -10.39 11.19 15.75
N TYR A 29 -9.21 11.17 15.12
CA TYR A 29 -8.01 11.82 15.68
C TYR A 29 -7.44 12.96 14.84
N TRP A 30 -8.05 13.34 13.71
CA TRP A 30 -7.52 14.41 12.84
C TRP A 30 -7.14 15.69 13.58
N ARG A 31 -7.96 16.11 14.56
CA ARG A 31 -7.68 17.29 15.40
C ARG A 31 -6.41 17.15 16.24
N GLY A 32 -6.16 15.96 16.79
CA GLY A 32 -4.99 15.68 17.62
C GLY A 32 -3.70 15.55 16.81
N TRP A 33 -3.81 15.38 15.50
CA TRP A 33 -2.67 15.37 14.58
C TRP A 33 -2.45 16.71 13.87
N GLU A 34 -3.26 17.72 14.17
CA GLU A 34 -3.20 19.05 13.55
C GLU A 34 -3.25 18.98 12.01
N ARG A 35 -3.99 18.00 11.46
CA ARG A 35 -4.16 17.79 10.01
C ARG A 35 -5.64 17.87 9.63
N THR A 36 -5.95 18.10 8.36
CA THR A 36 -7.34 18.15 7.89
C THR A 36 -7.88 16.75 7.58
N GLU A 37 -9.19 16.60 7.65
CA GLU A 37 -9.87 15.35 7.28
C GLU A 37 -9.59 14.97 5.82
N GLU A 38 -9.59 15.96 4.92
CA GLU A 38 -9.37 15.77 3.49
C GLU A 38 -7.97 15.24 3.18
N ASP A 39 -6.95 15.79 3.84
CA ASP A 39 -5.56 15.40 3.65
C ASP A 39 -5.32 13.97 4.14
N LEU A 40 -5.79 13.63 5.35
CA LEU A 40 -5.67 12.27 5.89
C LEU A 40 -6.45 11.26 5.05
N LYS A 41 -7.64 11.62 4.59
CA LYS A 41 -8.42 10.78 3.68
C LYS A 41 -7.66 10.56 2.37
N GLN A 42 -7.12 11.61 1.77
CA GLN A 42 -6.38 11.52 0.52
C GLN A 42 -5.12 10.66 0.67
N GLU A 43 -4.43 10.76 1.81
CA GLU A 43 -3.29 9.91 2.14
C GLU A 43 -3.71 8.43 2.28
N GLN A 44 -4.80 8.15 3.01
CA GLN A 44 -5.33 6.79 3.15
C GLN A 44 -5.76 6.21 1.80
N ASP A 45 -6.52 6.98 1.01
CA ASP A 45 -6.99 6.58 -0.31
C ASP A 45 -5.80 6.27 -1.24
N SER A 46 -4.71 7.05 -1.17
CA SER A 46 -3.49 6.80 -1.92
C SER A 46 -2.81 5.49 -1.53
N ILE A 47 -2.73 5.20 -0.21
CA ILE A 47 -2.16 3.93 0.29
C ILE A 47 -3.02 2.75 -0.19
N GLU A 48 -4.34 2.86 -0.10
CA GLU A 48 -5.26 1.81 -0.52
C GLU A 48 -5.22 1.55 -2.03
N ASP A 49 -5.11 2.61 -2.84
CA ASP A 49 -4.97 2.48 -4.29
C ASP A 49 -3.66 1.79 -4.67
N VAL A 50 -2.54 2.16 -4.06
CA VAL A 50 -1.26 1.47 -4.30
C VAL A 50 -1.32 0.02 -3.86
N ALA A 51 -1.80 -0.26 -2.64
CA ALA A 51 -1.96 -1.63 -2.13
C ALA A 51 -2.81 -2.48 -3.07
N LYS A 52 -3.91 -1.92 -3.61
CA LYS A 52 -4.76 -2.59 -4.59
C LYS A 52 -4.02 -2.88 -5.89
N ARG A 53 -3.26 -1.93 -6.43
CA ARG A 53 -2.47 -2.10 -7.67
C ARG A 53 -1.40 -3.19 -7.55
N ILE A 54 -0.80 -3.34 -6.38
CA ILE A 54 0.18 -4.41 -6.07
C ILE A 54 -0.48 -5.69 -5.54
N CYS A 55 -1.82 -5.80 -5.65
CA CYS A 55 -2.61 -6.97 -5.30
C CYS A 55 -2.59 -7.35 -3.82
N TRP A 56 -2.24 -6.43 -2.94
CA TRP A 56 -2.35 -6.66 -1.50
C TRP A 56 -3.81 -6.57 -1.06
N LYS A 57 -4.18 -7.44 -0.13
CA LYS A 57 -5.52 -7.47 0.45
C LYS A 57 -5.51 -6.87 1.84
N LYS A 58 -6.34 -5.85 2.08
CA LYS A 58 -6.61 -5.39 3.45
C LYS A 58 -7.37 -6.50 4.20
N VAL A 59 -6.78 -7.01 5.27
CA VAL A 59 -7.34 -8.13 6.06
C VAL A 59 -7.93 -7.67 7.38
N VAL A 60 -7.40 -6.59 7.96
CA VAL A 60 -7.87 -6.02 9.22
C VAL A 60 -7.79 -4.50 9.12
N GLU A 61 -8.82 -3.82 9.60
CA GLU A 61 -8.77 -2.42 10.01
C GLU A 61 -9.50 -2.33 11.34
N LYS A 62 -8.76 -2.04 12.40
CA LYS A 62 -9.29 -2.01 13.75
C LYS A 62 -8.52 -1.01 14.58
N ASP A 63 -9.26 -0.16 15.28
CA ASP A 63 -8.70 0.94 16.06
C ASP A 63 -7.72 1.73 15.19
N ASP A 64 -6.47 1.84 15.60
CA ASP A 64 -5.47 2.70 14.96
C ASP A 64 -4.58 1.90 14.00
N LEU A 65 -5.00 0.66 13.67
CA LEU A 65 -4.23 -0.31 12.90
C LEU A 65 -4.96 -0.75 11.64
N SER A 66 -4.23 -0.77 10.53
CA SER A 66 -4.63 -1.47 9.32
C SER A 66 -3.57 -2.46 8.89
N ILE A 67 -4.01 -3.65 8.48
CA ILE A 67 -3.15 -4.77 8.11
C ILE A 67 -3.49 -5.19 6.68
N TRP A 68 -2.45 -5.29 5.86
CA TRP A 68 -2.53 -5.84 4.51
C TRP A 68 -1.73 -7.12 4.41
N GLN A 69 -2.22 -8.05 3.61
CA GLN A 69 -1.54 -9.29 3.28
C GLN A 69 -1.11 -9.28 1.82
N LYS A 70 0.18 -9.57 1.59
CA LYS A 70 0.72 -9.83 0.26
C LYS A 70 0.19 -11.18 -0.24
N PRO A 71 -0.24 -11.30 -1.51
CA PRO A 71 -0.76 -12.56 -2.02
C PRO A 71 0.28 -13.68 -1.91
N LYS A 72 -0.18 -14.90 -1.66
CA LYS A 72 0.69 -16.08 -1.52
C LYS A 72 1.29 -16.52 -2.85
N ASN A 73 0.62 -16.21 -3.94
CA ASN A 73 1.06 -16.50 -5.30
C ASN A 73 0.50 -15.44 -6.27
N HIS A 74 0.95 -15.46 -7.52
CA HIS A 74 0.55 -14.48 -8.51
C HIS A 74 -0.86 -14.69 -9.09
N LEU A 75 -1.52 -15.83 -8.82
CA LEU A 75 -2.83 -16.17 -9.38
C LEU A 75 -3.91 -15.20 -8.90
N GLU A 76 -3.87 -14.86 -7.61
CA GLU A 76 -4.77 -13.87 -6.99
C GLU A 76 -4.60 -12.45 -7.55
N CYS A 77 -3.52 -12.20 -8.31
CA CYS A 77 -3.16 -10.90 -8.87
C CYS A 77 -3.40 -10.80 -10.39
N VAL A 78 -3.75 -11.90 -11.07
CA VAL A 78 -3.90 -11.93 -12.54
C VAL A 78 -4.99 -10.98 -13.02
N GLN A 79 -6.15 -10.97 -12.36
CA GLN A 79 -7.27 -10.09 -12.71
C GLN A 79 -6.91 -8.61 -12.51
N THR A 80 -6.23 -8.31 -11.40
CA THR A 80 -5.76 -6.96 -11.08
C THR A 80 -4.77 -6.45 -12.12
N LYS A 81 -3.87 -7.31 -12.65
CA LYS A 81 -2.94 -6.95 -13.73
C LYS A 81 -3.61 -6.65 -15.07
N GLN A 82 -4.83 -7.14 -15.30
CA GLN A 82 -5.60 -6.79 -16.50
C GLN A 82 -6.20 -5.38 -16.38
N VAL A 83 -6.55 -4.96 -15.16
CA VAL A 83 -7.13 -3.65 -14.87
C VAL A 83 -6.05 -2.57 -14.68
N PHE A 84 -4.95 -2.93 -14.03
CA PHE A 84 -3.84 -2.04 -13.73
C PHE A 84 -2.61 -2.48 -14.49
N LYS A 85 -2.04 -1.58 -15.32
CA LYS A 85 -0.77 -1.86 -15.99
C LYS A 85 0.28 -2.19 -14.95
N THR A 86 0.99 -3.30 -15.16
CA THR A 86 2.19 -3.61 -14.38
C THR A 86 3.16 -2.43 -14.47
N PRO A 87 3.80 -2.02 -13.36
CA PRO A 87 4.85 -1.02 -13.41
C PRO A 87 5.85 -1.38 -14.48
N HIS A 88 6.28 -0.38 -15.26
CA HIS A 88 7.31 -0.60 -16.27
C HIS A 88 8.53 -1.23 -15.60
N ILE A 89 9.03 -2.32 -16.17
CA ILE A 89 10.38 -2.79 -15.84
C ILE A 89 11.31 -1.65 -16.24
N CYS A 90 12.13 -1.18 -15.29
CA CYS A 90 13.11 -0.13 -15.55
C CYS A 90 13.95 -0.55 -16.76
N GLN A 91 13.94 0.24 -17.84
CA GLN A 91 14.73 -0.02 -19.06
C GLN A 91 16.19 0.43 -18.90
N SER A 92 16.62 0.67 -17.67
CA SER A 92 17.90 1.25 -17.35
C SER A 92 18.91 0.17 -17.01
N ASP A 93 20.09 0.28 -17.61
CA ASP A 93 21.26 -0.53 -17.25
C ASP A 93 21.93 -0.06 -15.94
N ASN A 94 21.50 1.08 -15.39
CA ASN A 94 21.95 1.54 -14.09
C ASN A 94 21.22 0.73 -12.98
N PRO A 95 21.93 -0.12 -12.23
CA PRO A 95 21.34 -0.91 -11.14
C PRO A 95 20.81 -0.02 -10.01
N ASP A 96 21.30 1.21 -9.94
CA ASP A 96 20.89 2.19 -8.95
C ASP A 96 19.56 2.88 -9.27
N MET A 97 19.04 2.71 -10.49
CA MET A 97 17.76 3.33 -10.86
C MET A 97 16.54 2.61 -10.27
N ALA A 98 16.77 1.49 -9.57
CA ALA A 98 15.76 0.77 -8.81
C ALA A 98 15.60 1.31 -7.37
N TRP A 99 16.43 2.27 -6.92
CA TRP A 99 16.34 2.91 -5.60
C TRP A 99 16.04 4.40 -5.67
#